data_AF-A0A0J6FUI8-F1
#
_entry.id   AF-A0A0J6FUI8-F1
#
_cell.length_a   1.000
_cell.length_b   1.000
_cell.length_c   1.000
_cell.angle_alpha   90.00
_cell.angle_beta   90.00
_cell.angle_gamma   90.00
#
_symmetry.space_group_name_H-M   'P 1'
#
loop_
_entity.id
_entity.type
_entity.pdbx_description
1 polymer ?
#
loop_
_entity_poly.entity_id
_entity_poly.type
_entity_poly.pdbx_seq_one_letter_code
_entity_poly.pdbx_strand_id
1 'polypeptide(L)'
;MTEFQNNKRILIFSDQSYLLQANEKVRELTEEGYQCEVVSMPVSSNKAEQLLAQQPLGSLVWIYSEEDSAQAIEYAARNAGFSKNEIWINKSSEQNTRIFCSQCHHINEISSAEMFECERCHIKLDPSNHYSIYHKS
;
A
#
# COMPACT_ATOMS: atom_id res chain seq x y z
N MET A 1 -38.22 15.20 -1.79
CA MET A 1 -36.99 15.00 -0.99
C MET A 1 -36.06 14.15 -1.84
N THR A 2 -35.11 14.76 -2.51
CA THR A 2 -34.20 14.08 -3.43
C THR A 2 -33.10 13.41 -2.60
N GLU A 3 -33.06 12.08 -2.57
CA GLU A 3 -31.95 11.33 -1.97
C GLU A 3 -30.67 11.68 -2.74
N PHE A 4 -29.75 12.37 -2.07
CA PHE A 4 -28.39 12.49 -2.56
C PHE A 4 -27.75 11.11 -2.45
N GLN A 5 -27.87 10.30 -3.52
CA GLN A 5 -27.03 9.11 -3.66
C GLN A 5 -25.58 9.58 -3.65
N ASN A 6 -24.82 9.11 -2.66
CA ASN A 6 -23.43 9.42 -2.44
C ASN A 6 -22.58 8.75 -3.54
N ASN A 7 -22.66 9.26 -4.77
CA ASN A 7 -21.93 8.78 -5.96
C ASN A 7 -20.45 9.17 -5.90
N LYS A 8 -19.76 8.85 -4.80
CA LYS A 8 -18.32 9.07 -4.69
C LYS A 8 -17.61 7.97 -5.49
N ARG A 9 -16.79 8.39 -6.44
CA ARG A 9 -15.98 7.51 -7.28
C ARG A 9 -14.61 7.31 -6.63
N ILE A 10 -14.10 6.08 -6.68
CA ILE A 10 -12.79 5.72 -6.15
C ILE A 10 -11.98 5.10 -7.28
N LEU A 11 -10.83 5.70 -7.59
CA LEU A 11 -9.86 5.16 -8.54
C LEU A 11 -8.77 4.43 -7.77
N ILE A 12 -8.62 3.14 -8.01
CA ILE A 12 -7.73 2.26 -7.26
C ILE A 12 -6.60 1.80 -8.18
N PHE A 13 -5.38 2.21 -7.89
CA PHE A 13 -4.18 1.74 -8.56
C PHE A 13 -3.61 0.55 -7.78
N SER A 14 -3.37 -0.58 -8.45
CA SER A 14 -2.83 -1.77 -7.79
C SER A 14 -1.80 -2.50 -8.63
N ASP A 15 -0.68 -2.86 -8.01
CA ASP A 15 0.24 -3.87 -8.55
C ASP A 15 -0.32 -5.29 -8.35
N GLN A 16 0.23 -6.26 -9.08
CA GLN A 16 -0.14 -7.68 -8.96
C GLN A 16 0.00 -8.20 -7.52
N SER A 17 1.06 -7.82 -6.82
CA SER A 17 1.33 -8.22 -5.44
C SER A 17 0.25 -7.78 -4.44
N TYR A 18 -0.57 -6.80 -4.81
CA TYR A 18 -1.59 -6.20 -3.93
C TYR A 18 -3.03 -6.41 -4.41
N LEU A 19 -3.23 -7.18 -5.49
CA LEU A 19 -4.56 -7.35 -6.08
C LEU A 19 -5.56 -7.95 -5.10
N LEU A 20 -5.12 -8.82 -4.19
CA LEU A 20 -6.02 -9.41 -3.20
C LEU A 20 -6.57 -8.32 -2.26
N GLN A 21 -5.69 -7.50 -1.69
CA GLN A 21 -6.05 -6.41 -0.78
C GLN A 21 -6.88 -5.34 -1.48
N ALA A 22 -6.53 -5.01 -2.73
CA ALA A 22 -7.29 -4.07 -3.56
C ALA A 22 -8.71 -4.62 -3.83
N ASN A 23 -8.84 -5.90 -4.18
CA ASN A 23 -10.15 -6.52 -4.46
C ASN A 23 -11.02 -6.66 -3.20
N GLU A 24 -10.44 -7.02 -2.06
CA GLU A 24 -11.15 -7.05 -0.78
C GLU A 24 -11.72 -5.66 -0.47
N LYS A 25 -10.91 -4.62 -0.67
CA LYS A 25 -11.35 -3.25 -0.45
C LYS A 25 -12.41 -2.78 -1.45
N VAL A 26 -12.28 -3.13 -2.72
CA VAL A 26 -13.31 -2.86 -3.74
C VAL A 26 -14.64 -3.43 -3.29
N ARG A 27 -14.67 -4.66 -2.77
CA ARG A 27 -15.90 -5.29 -2.28
C ARG A 27 -16.51 -4.49 -1.14
N GLU A 28 -15.72 -4.16 -0.12
CA GLU A 28 -16.20 -3.34 1.02
C GLU A 28 -16.75 -1.98 0.57
N LEU A 29 -16.02 -1.27 -0.28
CA LEU A 29 -16.42 0.04 -0.79
C LEU A 29 -17.66 -0.04 -1.67
N THR A 30 -17.81 -1.11 -2.45
CA THR A 30 -19.00 -1.34 -3.27
C THR A 30 -20.23 -1.63 -2.40
N GLU A 31 -20.07 -2.38 -1.31
CA GLU A 31 -21.13 -2.61 -0.31
C GLU A 31 -21.56 -1.30 0.39
N GLU A 32 -20.63 -0.37 0.59
CA GLU A 32 -20.89 0.98 1.10
C GLU A 32 -21.49 1.94 0.04
N GLY A 33 -21.63 1.49 -1.22
CA GLY A 33 -22.25 2.24 -2.31
C GLY A 33 -21.31 3.10 -3.16
N TYR A 34 -19.99 2.94 -3.01
CA TYR A 34 -19.00 3.64 -3.84
C TYR A 34 -18.86 3.00 -5.22
N GLN A 35 -18.55 3.82 -6.22
CA GLN A 35 -18.18 3.33 -7.56
C GLN A 35 -16.66 3.20 -7.65
N CYS A 36 -16.17 1.96 -7.71
CA CYS A 36 -14.74 1.68 -7.77
C CYS A 36 -14.28 1.36 -9.21
N GLU A 37 -13.15 1.93 -9.62
CA GLU A 37 -12.44 1.58 -10.85
C GLU A 37 -11.03 1.13 -10.49
N VAL A 38 -10.65 -0.09 -10.87
CA VAL A 38 -9.32 -0.64 -10.62
C VAL A 38 -8.44 -0.49 -11.86
N VAL A 39 -7.27 0.08 -11.67
CA VAL A 39 -6.23 0.27 -12.67
C VAL A 39 -5.04 -0.60 -12.28
N SER A 40 -4.78 -1.63 -13.09
CA SER A 40 -3.61 -2.49 -12.91
C SER A 40 -2.33 -1.73 -13.26
N MET A 41 -1.34 -1.84 -12.39
CA MET A 41 0.01 -1.30 -12.57
C MET A 41 0.99 -2.39 -13.05
N PRO A 42 2.10 -2.02 -13.71
CA PRO A 42 2.57 -0.66 -14.00
C PRO A 42 1.73 0.06 -15.07
N VAL A 43 1.59 1.38 -14.92
CA VAL A 43 0.90 2.25 -15.88
C VAL A 43 1.84 3.39 -16.27
N SER A 44 1.80 3.83 -17.53
CA SER A 44 2.61 4.97 -17.97
C SER A 44 2.14 6.26 -17.29
N SER A 45 3.07 7.19 -17.03
CA SER A 45 2.75 8.49 -16.42
C SER A 45 1.63 9.22 -17.17
N ASN A 46 1.73 9.32 -18.50
CA ASN A 46 0.69 9.93 -19.34
C ASN A 46 -0.68 9.27 -19.16
N LYS A 47 -0.73 7.94 -19.03
CA LYS A 47 -2.00 7.23 -18.87
C LYS A 47 -2.57 7.44 -17.47
N ALA A 48 -1.74 7.41 -16.43
CA ALA A 48 -2.14 7.71 -15.06
C ALA A 48 -2.70 9.13 -14.95
N GLU A 49 -1.99 10.13 -15.48
CA GLU A 49 -2.42 11.52 -15.51
C GLU A 49 -3.75 11.70 -16.24
N GLN A 50 -3.92 11.05 -17.40
CA GLN A 50 -5.19 11.07 -18.14
C GLN A 50 -6.35 10.48 -17.34
N LEU A 51 -6.14 9.34 -16.65
CA LEU A 51 -7.16 8.69 -15.84
C LEU A 51 -7.55 9.57 -14.64
N LEU A 52 -6.56 10.19 -13.99
CA LEU A 52 -6.75 11.08 -12.86
C LEU A 52 -7.47 12.38 -13.26
N ALA A 53 -7.09 12.99 -14.38
CA ALA A 53 -7.70 14.22 -14.89
C ALA A 53 -9.17 14.05 -15.34
N GLN A 54 -9.60 12.81 -15.63
CA GLN A 54 -10.98 12.49 -16.01
C GLN A 54 -11.90 12.25 -14.81
N GLN A 55 -11.36 12.27 -13.58
CA GLN A 55 -12.16 12.01 -12.39
C GLN A 55 -13.02 13.23 -12.02
N PRO A 56 -14.29 13.03 -11.64
CA PRO A 56 -15.11 14.10 -11.06
C PRO A 56 -14.52 14.66 -9.77
N LEU A 57 -14.88 15.90 -9.43
CA LEU A 57 -14.55 16.49 -8.13
C LEU A 57 -15.12 15.65 -6.98
N GLY A 58 -14.32 15.48 -5.92
CA GLY A 58 -14.67 14.63 -4.77
C GLY A 58 -14.45 13.14 -4.99
N SER A 59 -13.78 12.75 -6.07
CA SER A 59 -13.27 11.38 -6.24
C SER A 59 -12.10 11.12 -5.29
N LEU A 60 -11.90 9.86 -4.92
CA LEU A 60 -10.77 9.43 -4.10
C LEU A 60 -9.79 8.59 -4.92
N VAL A 61 -8.51 8.64 -4.57
CA VAL A 61 -7.45 7.84 -5.20
C VAL A 61 -6.85 6.93 -4.16
N TRP A 62 -6.87 5.63 -4.41
CA TRP A 62 -6.31 4.63 -3.52
C TRP A 62 -5.17 3.93 -4.26
N ILE A 63 -4.04 3.77 -3.60
CA ILE A 63 -2.80 3.27 -4.22
C ILE A 63 -2.32 2.07 -3.41
N TYR A 64 -2.25 0.91 -4.06
CA TYR A 64 -1.82 -0.37 -3.50
C TYR A 64 -0.58 -0.86 -4.25
N SER A 65 0.59 -0.43 -3.81
CA SER A 65 1.81 -0.56 -4.60
C SER A 65 3.06 -0.39 -3.74
N GLU A 66 4.19 -0.88 -4.28
CA GLU A 66 5.52 -0.62 -3.74
C GLU A 66 5.87 0.88 -3.74
N GLU A 67 6.79 1.30 -2.87
CA GLU A 67 7.08 2.72 -2.58
C GLU A 67 7.34 3.56 -3.85
N ASP A 68 8.24 3.11 -4.73
CA ASP A 68 8.63 3.88 -5.93
C ASP A 68 7.45 4.11 -6.88
N SER A 69 6.65 3.06 -7.09
CA SER A 69 5.46 3.08 -7.93
C SER A 69 4.34 3.92 -7.29
N ALA A 70 4.16 3.79 -5.98
CA ALA A 70 3.17 4.57 -5.23
C ALA A 70 3.49 6.07 -5.27
N GLN A 71 4.76 6.46 -5.13
CA GLN A 71 5.20 7.85 -5.22
C GLN A 71 4.93 8.45 -6.60
N ALA A 72 5.16 7.68 -7.67
CA ALA A 72 4.89 8.14 -9.03
C ALA A 72 3.39 8.44 -9.25
N ILE A 73 2.50 7.57 -8.76
CA ILE A 73 1.04 7.78 -8.85
C ILE A 73 0.59 8.92 -7.93
N GLU A 74 1.12 9.01 -6.71
CA GLU A 74 0.82 10.12 -5.79
C GLU A 74 1.19 11.46 -6.43
N TYR A 75 2.37 11.56 -7.05
CA TYR A 75 2.81 12.76 -7.75
C TYR A 75 1.86 13.12 -8.89
N ALA A 76 1.48 12.15 -9.72
CA ALA A 76 0.51 12.36 -10.79
C ALA A 76 -0.86 12.82 -10.25
N ALA A 77 -1.34 12.24 -9.15
CA ALA A 77 -2.61 12.61 -8.52
C ALA A 77 -2.58 14.06 -8.01
N ARG A 78 -1.49 14.47 -7.35
CA ARG A 78 -1.33 15.86 -6.90
C ARG A 78 -1.30 16.85 -8.07
N ASN A 79 -0.64 16.50 -9.17
CA ASN A 79 -0.63 17.33 -10.38
C ASN A 79 -2.01 17.42 -11.04
N ALA A 80 -2.84 16.39 -10.90
CA ALA A 80 -4.24 16.39 -11.34
C ALA A 80 -5.19 17.14 -10.38
N GLY A 81 -4.68 17.68 -9.27
CA GLY A 81 -5.44 18.51 -8.33
C GLY A 81 -6.01 17.78 -7.11
N PHE A 82 -5.68 16.51 -6.91
CA PHE A 82 -6.09 15.79 -5.70
C PHE A 82 -5.33 16.30 -4.48
N SER A 83 -6.06 16.52 -3.39
CA SER A 83 -5.49 16.87 -2.10
C SER A 83 -4.95 15.63 -1.37
N LYS A 84 -4.10 15.86 -0.36
CA LYS A 84 -3.60 14.78 0.51
C LYS A 84 -4.71 13.98 1.20
N ASN A 85 -5.88 14.57 1.42
CA ASN A 85 -7.00 13.90 2.09
C ASN A 85 -7.83 13.05 1.12
N GLU A 86 -7.65 13.23 -0.18
CA GLU A 86 -8.32 12.45 -1.23
C GLU A 86 -7.44 11.29 -1.72
N ILE A 87 -6.18 11.25 -1.31
CA ILE A 87 -5.21 10.22 -1.69
C ILE A 87 -4.95 9.32 -0.48
N TRP A 88 -5.18 8.02 -0.67
CA TRP A 88 -4.86 6.99 0.30
C TRP A 88 -3.84 6.02 -0.28
N ILE A 89 -2.81 5.69 0.50
CA ILE A 89 -1.70 4.84 0.04
C ILE A 89 -1.57 3.67 1.00
N ASN A 90 -1.86 2.47 0.50
CA ASN A 90 -1.47 1.22 1.12
C ASN A 90 -0.09 0.84 0.61
N LYS A 91 0.91 1.08 1.45
CA LYS A 91 2.25 0.60 1.24
C LYS A 91 2.31 -0.76 1.91
N SER A 92 2.58 -1.85 1.19
CA SER A 92 3.23 -2.97 1.87
C SER A 92 4.60 -2.39 2.15
N SER A 93 4.82 -2.02 3.39
CA SER A 93 6.13 -2.30 3.89
C SER A 93 6.26 -3.82 3.76
N GLU A 94 6.96 -4.31 2.73
CA GLU A 94 7.96 -5.32 3.05
C GLU A 94 8.78 -4.65 4.16
N GLN A 95 8.35 -4.83 5.42
CA GLN A 95 9.16 -4.43 6.55
C GLN A 95 10.32 -5.40 6.46
N ASN A 96 11.36 -4.97 5.75
CA ASN A 96 12.68 -5.55 5.89
C ASN A 96 12.98 -5.43 7.38
N THR A 97 12.66 -6.51 8.08
CA THR A 97 12.72 -6.56 9.51
C THR A 97 14.18 -6.78 9.79
N ARG A 98 14.78 -5.78 10.44
CA ARG A 98 16.19 -5.86 10.83
C ARG A 98 16.29 -6.80 12.01
N ILE A 99 16.69 -8.04 11.75
CA ILE A 99 16.83 -9.06 12.78
C ILE A 99 18.30 -9.23 13.15
N PHE A 100 18.56 -8.99 14.42
CA PHE A 100 19.86 -9.18 15.03
C PHE A 100 20.15 -10.67 15.22
N CYS A 101 21.24 -11.16 14.62
CA CYS A 101 21.72 -12.51 14.86
C CYS A 101 22.35 -12.61 16.26
N SER A 102 21.80 -13.45 17.12
CA SER A 102 22.30 -13.71 18.48
C SER A 102 23.70 -14.33 18.52
N GLN A 103 24.16 -14.94 17.41
CA GLN A 103 25.44 -15.64 17.35
C GLN A 103 26.58 -14.77 16.80
N CYS A 104 26.37 -14.07 15.69
CA CYS A 104 27.42 -13.30 15.00
C CYS A 104 27.22 -11.78 15.04
N HIS A 105 26.14 -11.33 15.68
CA HIS A 105 25.75 -9.92 15.83
C HIS A 105 25.55 -9.17 14.51
N HIS A 106 25.43 -9.90 13.40
CA HIS A 106 25.06 -9.32 12.11
C HIS A 106 23.57 -8.96 12.11
N ILE A 107 23.25 -7.84 11.46
CA ILE A 107 21.86 -7.40 11.25
C ILE A 107 21.44 -7.93 9.89
N ASN A 108 20.47 -8.82 9.87
CA ASN A 108 19.90 -9.38 8.65
C ASN A 108 18.68 -8.53 8.28
N GLU A 109 18.49 -8.26 6.99
CA GLU A 109 17.30 -7.61 6.47
C GLU A 109 16.44 -8.67 5.79
N ILE A 110 15.35 -9.07 6.43
CA ILE A 110 14.48 -10.14 5.92
C ILE A 110 13.08 -9.63 5.63
N SER A 111 12.48 -10.12 4.55
CA SER A 111 11.15 -9.73 4.08
C SER A 111 10.00 -10.45 4.80
N SER A 112 10.28 -11.51 5.58
CA SER A 112 9.28 -12.24 6.36
C SER A 112 9.80 -12.58 7.77
N ALA A 113 8.91 -12.59 8.76
CA ALA A 113 9.20 -13.01 10.13
C ALA A 113 9.20 -14.55 10.29
N GLU A 114 9.44 -15.31 9.22
CA GLU A 114 9.58 -16.76 9.28
C GLU A 114 10.99 -17.16 9.75
N MET A 115 11.18 -18.45 10.05
CA MET A 115 12.51 -19.00 10.31
C MET A 115 13.43 -18.68 9.13
N PHE A 116 14.54 -18.01 9.39
CA PHE A 116 15.51 -17.62 8.37
C PHE A 116 16.92 -18.04 8.74
N GLU A 117 17.80 -18.09 7.76
CA GLU A 117 19.21 -18.40 7.96
C GLU A 117 20.03 -17.10 7.95
N CYS A 118 20.89 -16.90 8.95
CA CYS A 118 21.75 -15.72 8.98
C CYS A 118 22.75 -15.73 7.82
N GLU A 119 22.81 -14.64 7.06
CA GLU A 119 23.68 -14.50 5.87
C GLU A 119 25.18 -14.67 6.16
N ARG A 120 25.59 -14.40 7.41
CA ARG A 120 27.00 -14.42 7.80
C ARG A 120 27.45 -15.72 8.45
N CYS A 121 26.61 -16.31 9.30
CA CYS A 121 27.01 -17.45 10.13
C CYS A 121 26.19 -18.71 9.89
N HIS A 122 25.22 -18.65 8.98
CA HIS A 122 24.43 -19.80 8.54
C HIS A 122 23.62 -20.49 9.64
N ILE A 123 23.47 -19.85 10.80
CA ILE A 123 22.60 -20.35 11.86
C ILE A 123 21.15 -20.07 11.50
N LYS A 124 20.28 -21.04 11.77
CA LYS A 124 18.83 -20.86 11.66
C LYS A 124 18.33 -20.06 12.86
N LEU A 125 17.64 -18.97 12.58
CA LEU A 125 17.06 -18.07 13.55
C LEU A 125 15.54 -18.16 13.45
N ASP A 126 14.90 -18.31 14.61
CA ASP A 126 13.44 -18.25 14.78
C ASP A 126 13.12 -16.93 15.51
N PRO A 127 12.72 -15.88 14.77
CA PRO A 127 12.42 -14.59 15.38
C PRO A 127 11.11 -14.66 16.17
N SER A 128 11.22 -14.90 17.48
CA SER A 128 10.05 -14.89 18.37
C SER A 128 9.47 -13.47 18.53
N ASN A 129 8.14 -13.33 18.49
CA ASN A 129 7.41 -12.07 18.72
C ASN A 129 7.41 -11.59 20.20
N HIS A 130 8.40 -11.97 20.99
CA HIS A 130 8.41 -11.79 22.46
C HIS A 130 9.09 -10.51 22.95
N TYR A 131 9.23 -9.48 22.12
CA TYR A 131 9.71 -8.20 22.63
C TYR A 131 8.67 -7.55 23.54
N SER A 132 9.03 -7.47 24.82
CA SER A 132 8.30 -6.75 25.85
C SER A 132 8.14 -5.30 25.42
N ILE A 133 6.91 -4.80 25.43
CA ILE A 133 6.59 -3.40 25.17
C ILE A 133 7.36 -2.57 26.21
N TYR A 134 8.41 -1.88 25.78
CA TYR A 134 9.16 -0.97 26.63
C TYR A 134 8.25 0.23 26.90
N HIS A 135 7.52 0.21 28.02
CA HIS A 135 6.83 1.37 28.54
C HIS A 135 7.88 2.44 28.87
N LYS A 136 7.97 3.49 28.06
CA LYS A 136 8.63 4.73 28.48
C LYS A 136 7.73 5.39 29.53
N SER A 137 8.16 5.35 30.78
CA SER A 137 7.71 6.26 31.85
C SER A 137 8.28 7.65 31.63
#